data_AF-A0A7H4MT43-F1
#
_entry.id   AF-A0A7H4MT43-F1
#
_cell.length_a   1.000
_cell.length_b   1.000
_cell.length_c   1.000
_cell.angle_alpha   90.00
_cell.angle_beta   90.00
_cell.angle_gamma   90.00
#
_symmetry.space_group_name_H-M   'P 1'
#
loop_
_entity.id
_entity.type
_entity.pdbx_description
1 polymer ?
#
loop_
_entity_poly.entity_id
_entity_poly.type
_entity_poly.pdbx_seq_one_letter_code
_entity_poly.pdbx_strand_id
1 'polypeptide(L)'
;MKPDTKFDKPGKSPFMDMDLVPKYADESGDKSSGGIRIDPTQVQNLGLKTQKVTRGMLNYSQTIPANVSYNEYQFVIVQARSDGFVEKVYPLTIGDHVKKGTPLIDITIPEWVEAQSEFLLLSGTGGTSTQIKGVLERLRLAGMPEEDIQKAAFNPHNPDPFYH
;
A
#
# COMPACT_ATOMS: atom_id res chain seq x y z
N MET A 1 85.68 -18.41 24.70
CA MET A 1 85.05 -17.25 24.02
C MET A 1 85.22 -16.02 24.90
N LYS A 2 85.55 -14.85 24.32
CA LYS A 2 85.66 -13.56 25.03
C LYS A 2 84.38 -12.74 24.76
N PRO A 3 83.51 -12.48 25.75
CA PRO A 3 82.15 -12.00 25.50
C PRO A 3 82.00 -10.46 25.66
N ASP A 4 83.00 -9.67 25.27
CA ASP A 4 83.05 -8.24 25.65
C ASP A 4 83.10 -7.25 24.48
N THR A 5 82.32 -7.50 23.42
CA THR A 5 82.12 -6.52 22.34
C THR A 5 80.69 -6.56 21.78
N LYS A 6 80.02 -5.39 21.78
CA LYS A 6 78.73 -5.14 21.11
C LYS A 6 78.97 -4.32 19.83
N PHE A 7 78.29 -4.67 18.74
CA PHE A 7 78.30 -3.93 17.49
C PHE A 7 76.92 -3.31 17.21
N ASP A 8 76.90 -2.06 16.73
CA ASP A 8 75.72 -1.18 16.66
C ASP A 8 75.03 -1.16 15.26
N LYS A 9 75.37 -2.08 14.34
CA LYS A 9 74.76 -2.17 13.01
C LYS A 9 74.58 -3.62 12.56
N PRO A 10 73.48 -3.95 11.85
CA PRO A 10 73.26 -5.30 11.34
C PRO A 10 74.17 -5.58 10.13
N GLY A 11 74.93 -6.67 10.20
CA GLY A 11 75.83 -7.16 9.15
C GLY A 11 76.63 -8.38 9.62
N LYS A 12 77.08 -9.23 8.69
CA LYS A 12 77.74 -10.52 8.97
C LYS A 12 78.96 -10.37 9.88
N SER A 13 79.08 -11.26 10.87
CA SER A 13 80.24 -11.36 11.76
C SER A 13 81.48 -11.77 10.95
N PRO A 14 82.63 -11.07 11.03
CA PRO A 14 83.80 -11.42 10.21
C PRO A 14 84.54 -12.70 10.63
N PHE A 15 84.10 -13.40 11.68
CA PHE A 15 84.86 -14.52 12.26
C PHE A 15 84.13 -15.86 12.26
N MET A 16 82.82 -15.90 12.01
CA MET A 16 82.04 -17.12 11.76
C MET A 16 80.85 -16.77 10.86
N ASP A 17 80.76 -17.47 9.73
CA ASP A 17 79.85 -17.23 8.60
C ASP A 17 78.41 -17.72 8.90
N MET A 18 77.73 -17.08 9.86
CA MET A 18 76.33 -17.36 10.19
C MET A 18 75.49 -16.07 10.23
N ASP A 19 74.25 -16.18 9.74
CA ASP A 19 73.29 -15.07 9.70
C ASP A 19 72.71 -14.77 11.10
N LEU A 20 72.67 -13.49 11.46
CA LEU A 20 72.09 -13.00 12.71
C LEU A 20 70.56 -13.04 12.64
N VAL A 21 69.94 -13.78 13.56
CA VAL A 21 68.48 -13.81 13.73
C VAL A 21 68.04 -12.61 14.58
N PRO A 22 67.06 -11.80 14.14
CA PRO A 22 66.61 -10.64 14.89
C PRO A 22 65.90 -11.06 16.17
N LYS A 23 66.49 -10.70 17.32
CA LYS A 23 65.81 -10.74 18.63
C LYS A 23 65.00 -9.46 18.78
N TYR A 24 63.68 -9.58 18.75
CA TYR A 24 62.79 -8.47 19.11
C TYR A 24 62.93 -8.20 20.61
N ALA A 25 63.31 -6.97 20.95
CA ALA A 25 63.24 -6.48 22.31
C ALA A 25 61.76 -6.33 22.68
N ASP A 26 61.26 -7.26 23.48
CA ASP A 26 60.26 -6.99 24.53
C ASP A 26 60.05 -8.25 25.40
N GLU A 27 61.13 -8.68 26.06
CA GLU A 27 61.09 -9.50 27.28
C GLU A 27 61.00 -8.60 28.54
N SER A 28 60.34 -7.44 28.44
CA SER A 28 60.11 -6.55 29.58
C SER A 28 58.64 -6.64 29.97
N GLY A 29 58.36 -7.49 30.96
CA GLY A 29 57.04 -7.55 31.56
C GLY A 29 56.69 -6.22 32.24
N ASP A 30 55.82 -5.45 31.61
CA ASP A 30 55.03 -4.46 32.33
C ASP A 30 53.71 -5.12 32.78
N LYS A 31 53.68 -5.45 34.07
CA LYS A 31 52.53 -6.00 34.81
C LYS A 31 51.50 -4.90 35.08
N SER A 32 51.02 -4.26 34.01
CA SER A 32 50.06 -3.16 34.09
C SER A 32 49.09 -3.15 32.90
N SER A 33 48.68 -4.31 32.38
CA SER A 33 47.71 -4.35 31.27
C SER A 33 46.59 -5.35 31.55
N GLY A 34 45.35 -4.85 31.59
CA GLY A 34 44.15 -5.64 31.88
C GLY A 34 43.75 -6.62 30.77
N GLY A 35 44.65 -7.53 30.39
CA GLY A 35 44.43 -8.52 29.34
C GLY A 35 45.30 -9.77 29.47
N ILE A 36 44.93 -10.83 28.76
CA ILE A 36 45.63 -12.13 28.70
C ILE A 36 46.29 -12.25 27.33
N ARG A 37 47.56 -12.69 27.29
CA ARG A 37 48.27 -13.03 26.04
C ARG A 37 48.11 -14.52 25.73
N ILE A 38 47.92 -14.84 24.45
CA ILE A 38 47.78 -16.19 23.92
C ILE A 38 48.74 -16.34 22.72
N ASP A 39 49.27 -17.54 22.50
CA ASP A 39 50.17 -17.85 21.39
C ASP A 39 49.49 -17.59 20.02
N PRO A 40 50.10 -16.78 19.13
CA PRO A 40 49.57 -16.51 17.79
C PRO A 40 49.29 -17.76 16.94
N THR A 41 50.08 -18.82 17.09
CA THR A 41 49.88 -20.09 16.36
C THR A 41 48.61 -20.80 16.83
N GLN A 42 48.30 -20.73 18.12
CA GLN A 42 47.05 -21.27 18.68
C GLN A 42 45.84 -20.46 18.21
N VAL A 43 45.94 -19.13 18.18
CA VAL A 43 44.87 -18.25 17.68
C VAL A 43 44.59 -18.50 16.20
N GLN A 44 45.64 -18.68 15.39
CA GLN A 44 45.51 -18.94 13.96
C GLN A 44 44.92 -20.33 13.66
N ASN A 45 45.38 -21.37 14.36
CA ASN A 45 44.84 -22.73 14.21
C ASN A 45 43.38 -22.83 14.68
N LEU A 46 42.98 -22.03 15.69
CA LEU A 46 41.59 -21.95 16.16
C LEU A 46 40.66 -21.22 15.17
N GLY A 47 41.21 -20.46 14.23
CA GLY A 47 40.42 -19.69 13.26
C GLY A 47 39.65 -18.53 13.88
N LEU A 48 40.24 -17.85 14.88
CA LEU A 48 39.59 -16.76 15.60
C LEU A 48 39.13 -15.64 14.65
N LYS A 49 37.84 -15.27 14.73
CA LYS A 49 37.25 -14.15 13.96
C LYS A 49 36.88 -13.01 14.90
N THR A 50 37.19 -11.78 14.49
CA THR A 50 36.86 -10.56 15.24
C THR A 50 36.04 -9.61 14.38
N GLN A 51 35.16 -8.85 15.02
CA GLN A 51 34.37 -7.79 14.39
C GLN A 51 34.60 -6.49 15.17
N LYS A 52 34.87 -5.38 14.48
CA LYS A 52 34.97 -4.06 15.15
C LYS A 52 33.60 -3.65 15.67
N VAL A 53 33.56 -3.16 16.90
CA VAL A 53 32.33 -2.60 17.49
C VAL A 53 31.96 -1.33 16.74
N THR A 54 30.71 -1.26 16.28
CA THR A 54 30.13 -0.09 15.63
C THR A 54 28.87 0.33 16.37
N ARG A 55 28.65 1.64 16.49
CA ARG A 55 27.35 2.17 16.93
C ARG A 55 26.43 2.28 15.72
N GLY A 56 25.19 1.83 15.88
CA GLY A 56 24.17 1.86 14.84
C GLY A 56 22.80 1.51 15.41
N MET A 57 21.76 1.62 14.58
CA MET A 57 20.41 1.21 14.95
C MET A 57 20.25 -0.29 14.72
N LEU A 58 19.73 -1.00 15.72
CA LEU A 58 19.38 -2.41 15.58
C LEU A 58 18.02 -2.52 14.90
N ASN A 59 17.99 -3.12 13.71
CA ASN A 59 16.75 -3.32 12.97
C ASN A 59 16.12 -4.65 13.38
N TYR A 60 14.91 -4.60 13.91
CA TYR A 60 14.09 -5.80 14.16
C TYR A 60 13.31 -6.15 12.90
N SER A 61 13.30 -7.42 12.54
CA SER A 61 12.53 -7.94 11.41
C SER A 61 11.65 -9.08 11.89
N GLN A 62 10.36 -9.01 11.58
CA GLN A 62 9.39 -10.05 11.90
C GLN A 62 8.40 -10.19 10.74
N THR A 63 8.03 -11.43 10.42
CA THR A 63 7.00 -11.75 9.44
C THR A 63 5.69 -12.05 10.16
N ILE A 64 4.61 -11.36 9.75
CA ILE A 64 3.29 -11.47 10.36
C ILE A 64 2.28 -11.87 9.28
N PRO A 65 1.42 -12.89 9.50
CA PRO A 65 0.37 -13.24 8.56
C PRO A 65 -0.74 -12.17 8.55
N ALA A 66 -1.33 -11.92 7.40
CA ALA A 66 -2.43 -10.97 7.21
C ALA A 66 -3.46 -11.53 6.22
N ASN A 67 -4.69 -11.02 6.28
CA ASN A 67 -5.78 -11.41 5.40
C ASN A 67 -5.93 -10.42 4.25
N VAL A 68 -6.31 -10.92 3.07
CA VAL A 68 -6.77 -10.09 1.95
C VAL A 68 -8.27 -9.87 2.12
N SER A 69 -8.68 -8.63 2.35
CA SER A 69 -10.08 -8.23 2.51
C SER A 69 -10.55 -7.36 1.34
N TYR A 70 -11.86 -7.19 1.22
CA TYR A 70 -12.44 -6.21 0.31
C TYR A 70 -12.05 -4.79 0.74
N ASN A 71 -11.98 -3.90 -0.25
CA ASN A 71 -11.74 -2.48 0.00
C ASN A 71 -13.03 -1.82 0.50
N GLU A 72 -13.09 -1.51 1.79
CA GLU A 72 -14.24 -0.87 2.44
C GLU A 72 -14.50 0.55 1.90
N TYR A 73 -13.51 1.19 1.27
CA TYR A 73 -13.69 2.48 0.60
C TYR A 73 -14.35 2.36 -0.78
N GLN A 74 -14.45 1.15 -1.33
CA GLN A 74 -15.13 0.86 -2.61
C GLN A 74 -16.42 0.07 -2.36
N PHE A 75 -17.19 0.48 -1.35
CA PHE A 75 -18.39 -0.20 -0.93
C PHE A 75 -19.64 0.60 -1.34
N VAL A 76 -20.59 -0.05 -2.02
CA VAL A 76 -21.83 0.57 -2.49
C VAL A 76 -23.00 -0.34 -2.16
N ILE A 77 -24.01 0.20 -1.48
CA ILE A 77 -25.31 -0.45 -1.29
C ILE A 77 -26.30 0.27 -2.18
N VAL A 78 -26.88 -0.45 -3.15
CA VAL A 78 -27.92 0.09 -4.02
C VAL A 78 -29.28 -0.04 -3.32
N GLN A 79 -30.01 1.07 -3.24
CA GLN A 79 -31.34 1.15 -2.66
C GLN A 79 -32.28 1.87 -3.63
N ALA A 80 -33.53 1.40 -3.71
CA ALA A 80 -34.56 2.12 -4.43
C ALA A 80 -34.81 3.48 -3.76
N ARG A 81 -35.04 4.51 -4.57
CA ARG A 81 -35.29 5.89 -4.09
C ARG A 81 -36.72 6.11 -3.61
N SER A 82 -37.64 5.28 -4.09
CA SER A 82 -39.07 5.31 -3.79
C SER A 82 -39.63 3.89 -3.94
N ASP A 83 -40.82 3.67 -3.40
CA ASP A 83 -41.51 2.40 -3.43
C ASP A 83 -42.04 2.08 -4.83
N GLY A 84 -42.00 0.80 -5.19
CA GLY A 84 -42.37 0.36 -6.53
C GLY A 84 -42.45 -1.15 -6.63
N PHE A 85 -42.63 -1.63 -7.86
CA PHE A 85 -42.73 -3.05 -8.17
C PHE A 85 -41.57 -3.47 -9.06
N VAL A 86 -40.96 -4.61 -8.75
CA VAL A 86 -39.91 -5.21 -9.59
C VAL A 86 -40.54 -5.80 -10.84
N GLU A 87 -40.07 -5.37 -12.00
CA GLU A 87 -40.53 -5.90 -13.29
C GLU A 87 -39.61 -7.02 -13.78
N LYS A 88 -38.30 -6.84 -13.59
CA LYS A 88 -37.29 -7.75 -14.09
C LYS A 88 -36.07 -7.78 -13.18
N VAL A 89 -35.50 -8.96 -13.02
CA VAL A 89 -34.26 -9.20 -12.30
C VAL A 89 -33.27 -9.80 -13.29
N TYR A 90 -32.11 -9.18 -13.43
CA TYR A 90 -31.06 -9.69 -14.30
C TYR A 90 -30.40 -10.93 -13.66
N PRO A 91 -29.81 -11.84 -14.45
CA PRO A 91 -29.25 -13.09 -13.94
C PRO A 91 -27.93 -12.84 -13.18
N LEU A 92 -28.08 -12.34 -11.95
CA LEU A 92 -27.01 -11.97 -11.03
C LEU A 92 -27.26 -12.64 -9.68
N THR A 93 -26.19 -13.14 -9.07
CA THR A 93 -26.23 -13.74 -7.73
C THR A 93 -25.12 -13.20 -6.84
N ILE A 94 -25.25 -13.44 -5.53
CA ILE A 94 -24.24 -13.05 -4.54
C ILE A 94 -22.91 -13.75 -4.89
N GLY A 95 -21.86 -12.96 -5.03
CA GLY A 95 -20.51 -13.41 -5.41
C GLY A 95 -20.13 -13.06 -6.84
N ASP A 96 -21.07 -12.64 -7.69
CA ASP A 96 -20.76 -12.24 -9.06
C ASP A 96 -19.98 -10.92 -9.11
N HIS A 97 -18.99 -10.86 -9.98
CA HIS A 97 -18.27 -9.64 -10.28
C HIS A 97 -19.03 -8.79 -11.29
N VAL A 98 -19.51 -7.62 -10.85
CA VAL A 98 -20.20 -6.65 -11.71
C VAL A 98 -19.31 -5.44 -11.99
N LYS A 99 -19.49 -4.84 -13.18
CA LYS A 99 -18.85 -3.57 -13.56
C LYS A 99 -19.81 -2.42 -13.35
N LYS A 100 -19.29 -1.18 -13.25
CA LYS A 100 -20.13 0.02 -13.25
C LYS A 100 -21.03 0.03 -14.48
N GLY A 101 -22.33 0.26 -14.28
CA GLY A 101 -23.34 0.25 -15.34
C GLY A 101 -23.95 -1.12 -15.66
N THR A 102 -23.57 -2.18 -14.93
CA THR A 102 -24.25 -3.48 -15.06
C THR A 102 -25.68 -3.33 -14.56
N PRO A 103 -26.71 -3.66 -15.38
CA PRO A 103 -28.10 -3.58 -14.94
C PRO A 103 -28.37 -4.66 -13.88
N LEU A 104 -29.02 -4.28 -12.79
CA LEU A 104 -29.30 -5.16 -11.66
C LEU A 104 -30.75 -5.64 -11.68
N ILE A 105 -31.67 -4.67 -11.70
CA ILE A 105 -33.12 -4.87 -11.68
C ILE A 105 -33.79 -3.72 -12.43
N ASP A 106 -34.96 -3.98 -12.96
CA ASP A 106 -35.88 -2.97 -13.48
C ASP A 106 -37.05 -2.86 -12.50
N ILE A 107 -37.34 -1.63 -12.05
CA ILE A 107 -38.41 -1.31 -11.09
C ILE A 107 -39.28 -0.20 -11.68
N THR A 108 -40.60 -0.36 -11.56
CA THR A 108 -41.57 0.70 -11.82
C THR A 108 -41.96 1.42 -10.54
N ILE A 109 -41.82 2.75 -10.56
CA ILE A 109 -42.06 3.66 -9.42
C ILE A 109 -43.25 4.59 -9.75
N PRO A 110 -44.46 4.31 -9.24
CA PRO A 110 -45.66 5.09 -9.56
C PRO A 110 -45.64 6.52 -9.00
N GLU A 111 -44.90 6.76 -7.91
CA GLU A 111 -44.90 8.05 -7.20
C GLU A 111 -44.51 9.24 -8.10
N TRP A 112 -43.66 9.01 -9.10
CA TRP A 112 -43.16 10.09 -9.96
C TRP A 112 -44.09 10.44 -11.14
N VAL A 113 -45.10 9.62 -11.42
CA VAL A 113 -45.95 9.75 -12.61
C VAL A 113 -46.75 11.05 -12.60
N GLU A 114 -47.27 11.46 -11.43
CA GLU A 114 -48.04 12.70 -11.30
C GLU A 114 -47.19 13.93 -11.68
N ALA A 115 -46.02 14.08 -11.07
CA ALA A 115 -45.12 15.20 -11.33
C ALA A 115 -44.53 15.18 -12.75
N GLN A 116 -44.29 14.00 -13.34
CA GLN A 116 -43.90 13.87 -14.75
C GLN A 116 -45.02 14.32 -15.70
N SER A 117 -46.27 13.94 -15.41
CA SER A 117 -47.41 14.35 -16.23
C SER A 117 -47.62 15.87 -16.21
N GLU A 118 -47.42 16.51 -15.06
CA GLU A 118 -47.47 17.98 -14.91
C GLU A 118 -46.33 18.66 -15.69
N PHE A 119 -45.12 18.10 -15.65
CA PHE A 119 -44.00 18.59 -16.45
C PHE A 119 -44.28 18.53 -17.96
N LEU A 120 -44.82 17.40 -18.44
CA LEU A 120 -45.17 17.23 -19.86
C LEU A 120 -46.28 18.18 -20.29
N LEU A 121 -47.29 18.38 -19.44
CA LEU A 121 -48.36 19.35 -19.68
C LEU A 121 -47.79 20.76 -19.82
N LEU A 122 -46.99 21.22 -18.85
CA LEU A 122 -46.38 22.55 -18.89
C LEU A 122 -45.44 22.72 -20.09
N SER A 123 -44.73 21.67 -20.49
CA SER A 123 -43.87 21.67 -21.67
C SER A 123 -44.68 21.79 -22.96
N GLY A 124 -45.84 21.14 -23.03
CA GLY A 124 -46.74 21.18 -24.18
C GLY A 124 -47.56 22.49 -24.30
N THR A 125 -47.95 23.09 -23.18
CA THR A 125 -48.79 24.31 -23.16
C THR A 125 -47.99 25.61 -23.14
N GLY A 126 -46.65 25.55 -23.21
CA GLY A 126 -45.79 26.75 -23.20
C GLY A 126 -45.64 27.40 -21.82
N GLY A 127 -45.54 26.59 -20.76
CA GLY A 127 -45.27 27.05 -19.41
C GLY A 127 -43.98 27.88 -19.30
N THR A 128 -43.94 28.79 -18.34
CA THR A 128 -42.76 29.65 -18.13
C THR A 128 -41.57 28.81 -17.68
N SER A 129 -40.35 29.17 -18.09
CA SER A 129 -39.12 28.45 -17.69
C SER A 129 -38.98 28.27 -16.16
N THR A 130 -39.48 29.22 -15.36
CA THR A 130 -39.50 29.13 -13.90
C THR A 130 -40.44 28.04 -13.37
N GLN A 131 -41.60 27.85 -14.00
CA GLN A 131 -42.57 26.82 -13.63
C GLN A 131 -42.01 25.43 -13.94
N ILE A 132 -41.44 25.26 -15.15
CA ILE A 132 -40.81 24.01 -15.57
C ILE A 132 -39.67 23.63 -14.62
N LYS A 133 -38.79 24.57 -14.28
CA LYS A 133 -37.73 24.35 -13.29
C LYS A 133 -38.28 23.98 -11.91
N GLY A 134 -39.39 24.57 -11.48
CA GLY A 134 -40.05 24.23 -10.22
C GLY A 134 -40.52 22.77 -10.19
N VAL A 135 -41.09 22.27 -11.28
CA VAL A 135 -41.51 20.85 -11.37
C VAL A 135 -40.31 19.91 -11.39
N LEU A 136 -39.24 20.26 -12.11
CA LEU A 136 -38.00 19.47 -12.14
C LEU A 136 -37.34 19.37 -10.76
N GLU A 137 -37.32 20.46 -9.98
CA GLU A 137 -36.82 20.41 -8.60
C GLU A 137 -37.70 19.54 -7.71
N ARG A 138 -39.03 19.55 -7.88
CA ARG A 138 -39.90 18.63 -7.15
C ARG A 138 -39.59 17.16 -7.48
N LEU A 139 -39.38 16.82 -8.75
CA LEU A 139 -38.98 15.46 -9.16
C LEU A 139 -37.62 15.07 -8.54
N ARG A 140 -36.65 15.98 -8.53
CA ARG A 140 -35.34 15.75 -7.90
C ARG A 140 -35.47 15.52 -6.39
N LEU A 141 -36.31 16.30 -5.72
CA LEU A 141 -36.57 16.17 -4.27
C LEU A 141 -37.38 14.91 -3.94
N ALA A 142 -38.24 14.44 -4.86
CA ALA A 142 -38.93 13.16 -4.78
C ALA A 142 -38.02 11.94 -5.03
N GLY A 143 -36.73 12.17 -5.29
CA GLY A 143 -35.72 11.13 -5.43
C GLY A 143 -35.55 10.57 -6.84
N MET A 144 -36.18 11.16 -7.86
CA MET A 144 -35.98 10.77 -9.25
C MET A 144 -34.51 11.05 -9.68
N PRO A 145 -33.77 10.05 -10.21
CA PRO A 145 -32.40 10.25 -10.65
C PRO A 145 -32.28 11.31 -11.75
N GLU A 146 -31.22 12.12 -11.70
CA GLU A 146 -31.01 13.21 -12.67
C GLU A 146 -30.92 12.70 -14.13
N GLU A 147 -30.34 11.51 -14.32
CA GLU A 147 -30.27 10.88 -15.64
C GLU A 147 -31.66 10.56 -16.20
N ASP A 148 -32.62 10.15 -15.36
CA ASP A 148 -33.98 9.84 -15.78
C ASP A 148 -34.82 11.10 -15.96
N ILE A 149 -34.58 12.14 -15.16
CA ILE A 149 -35.16 13.47 -15.37
C ILE A 149 -34.76 14.02 -16.75
N GLN A 150 -33.48 13.86 -17.14
CA GLN A 150 -32.99 14.28 -18.46
C GLN A 150 -33.65 13.49 -19.60
N LYS A 151 -33.85 12.18 -19.44
CA LYS A 151 -34.58 11.36 -20.43
C LYS A 151 -36.02 11.82 -20.60
N ALA A 152 -36.72 12.10 -19.50
CA ALA A 152 -38.09 12.62 -19.54
C ALA A 152 -38.18 13.99 -20.22
N ALA A 153 -37.18 14.86 -20.02
CA ALA A 153 -37.11 16.15 -20.68
C ALA A 153 -36.79 16.06 -22.19
N PHE A 154 -36.02 15.06 -22.62
CA PHE A 154 -35.61 14.89 -24.02
C PHE A 154 -36.65 14.16 -24.88
N ASN A 155 -37.50 13.31 -24.29
CA ASN A 155 -38.52 12.55 -25.02
C ASN A 155 -39.95 12.80 -24.53
N PRO A 156 -40.54 13.99 -24.79
CA PRO A 156 -41.87 14.36 -24.31
C PRO A 156 -43.04 13.67 -25.05
N HIS A 157 -42.77 12.77 -26.01
CA HIS A 157 -43.78 12.15 -26.87
C HIS A 157 -43.95 10.63 -26.68
N ASN A 158 -43.22 10.00 -25.74
CA ASN A 158 -43.43 8.60 -25.43
C ASN A 158 -43.97 8.44 -24.00
N PRO A 159 -45.30 8.30 -23.82
CA PRO A 159 -45.90 8.09 -22.52
C PRO A 159 -45.77 6.64 -22.02
N ASP A 160 -45.17 5.72 -22.79
CA ASP A 160 -44.94 4.35 -22.33
C ASP A 160 -43.53 4.11 -21.81
N PRO A 161 -43.43 3.43 -20.66
CA PRO A 161 -42.41 3.69 -19.66
C PRO A 161 -41.34 2.61 -19.72
N PHE A 162 -40.08 2.95 -19.47
CA PHE A 162 -39.07 2.10 -18.81
C PHE A 162 -39.06 0.56 -19.05
N TYR A 163 -39.51 0.06 -20.21
CA TYR A 163 -39.44 -1.34 -20.61
C TYR A 163 -38.13 -1.55 -21.36
N HIS A 164 -37.10 -2.03 -20.67
CA HIS A 164 -36.03 -2.82 -21.27
C HIS A 164 -35.39 -3.78 -20.26
#